data_AF-H5U0I4-F1
#
_entry.id   AF-H5U0I4-F1
#
_cell.length_a   1.000
_cell.length_b   1.000
_cell.length_c   1.000
_cell.angle_alpha   90.00
_cell.angle_beta   90.00
_cell.angle_gamma   90.00
#
_symmetry.space_group_name_H-M   'P 1'
#
loop_
_entity.id
_entity.type
_entity.pdbx_description
1 polymer ?
#
loop_
_entity_poly.entity_id
_entity_poly.type
_entity_poly.pdbx_seq_one_letter_code
_entity_poly.pdbx_strand_id
1 'polypeptide(L)'
;MVTGTLITIIGVCLIPVGAGDAVTNPAEHLHDNANWKWVCYTLGTILLIVLMQRFFRGFMATIAVLLGLVVGTFVAWLCGDATFSSVGEAAWLGFTPPFAFGAPRWDLVAIVSMIVVLMVVAVESTGSIFATGEIVGKRIKKEDVAAGVRADGVATIFGGIFNSFPYTAFSENVGLVRLTGVKSRWVVACAGVIMIILGCLPKLAKIVESIPAPVLGGAALIMFATVAIVGIQTLTSVDFTDHRNLIIAATSLAVALYVQFSQSSTPTTVIEKGGAHVDVPALPGVDQSMPNMILQIPFSTGITMGAITAVLLNLLFFHIGRRGPAVAGRGAITLDAVNKMSFVEFNETFGGLVQNVDWVVERAYEQRPFEDVHDLRSAFQEAMLTGSDEEQLQLIQAFPDLGAEDEVGELTAVDHKGLSHLEETEHENVVELAKAYKEHFGFPLVIDAQEAERYDRVLRNGWARMDNSETSEKSFALIEIAKIANHRFDDLVADANPLTSARFSRQPELS
;
A
#
# COMPACT_ATOMS: atom_id res chain seq x y z
N MET A 1 -3.97 -2.06 -2.11
CA MET A 1 -4.10 -2.77 -3.40
C MET A 1 -4.49 -1.80 -4.51
N VAL A 2 -5.72 -1.28 -4.55
CA VAL A 2 -6.21 -0.40 -5.64
C VAL A 2 -5.28 0.79 -5.92
N THR A 3 -4.88 1.53 -4.89
CA THR A 3 -3.99 2.70 -5.03
C THR A 3 -2.64 2.36 -5.67
N GLY A 4 -2.00 1.28 -5.24
CA GLY A 4 -0.70 0.86 -5.79
C GLY A 4 -0.79 0.39 -7.24
N THR A 5 -1.85 -0.36 -7.58
CA THR A 5 -2.13 -0.77 -8.97
C THR A 5 -2.35 0.44 -9.86
N LEU A 6 -3.08 1.44 -9.36
CA LEU A 6 -3.43 2.64 -10.08
C LEU A 6 -2.21 3.54 -10.37
N ILE A 7 -1.39 3.81 -9.35
CA ILE A 7 -0.15 4.60 -9.51
C ILE A 7 0.80 3.90 -10.50
N THR A 8 0.89 2.57 -10.44
CA THR A 8 1.68 1.77 -11.39
C THR A 8 1.16 1.98 -12.83
N ILE A 9 -0.15 1.88 -13.03
CA ILE A 9 -0.78 2.07 -14.35
C ILE A 9 -0.52 3.49 -14.88
N ILE A 10 -0.68 4.53 -14.05
CA ILE A 10 -0.40 5.91 -14.45
C ILE A 10 1.04 6.04 -14.95
N GLY A 11 2.01 5.58 -14.15
CA GLY A 11 3.43 5.68 -14.54
C GLY A 11 3.72 4.94 -15.85
N VAL A 12 3.23 3.70 -15.99
CA VAL A 12 3.47 2.89 -17.21
C VAL A 12 2.79 3.49 -18.45
N CYS A 13 1.55 3.98 -18.32
CA CYS A 13 0.82 4.58 -19.45
C CYS A 13 1.38 5.94 -19.89
N LEU A 14 2.15 6.64 -19.04
CA LEU A 14 2.77 7.92 -19.37
C LEU A 14 4.18 7.79 -19.97
N ILE A 15 4.87 6.65 -19.80
CA ILE A 15 6.18 6.40 -20.43
C ILE A 15 6.15 6.64 -21.96
N PRO A 16 5.15 6.14 -22.73
CA PRO A 16 5.05 6.42 -24.16
C PRO A 16 4.96 7.90 -24.51
N VAL A 17 4.38 8.75 -23.65
CA VAL A 17 4.30 10.20 -23.87
C VAL A 17 5.70 10.81 -23.82
N GLY A 18 6.48 10.50 -22.76
CA GLY A 18 7.87 10.95 -22.67
C GLY A 18 8.77 10.37 -23.77
N ALA A 19 8.49 9.15 -24.22
CA ALA A 19 9.18 8.54 -25.37
C ALA A 19 8.84 9.25 -26.69
N GLY A 20 7.61 9.74 -26.84
CA GLY A 20 7.20 10.57 -27.97
C GLY A 20 7.97 11.89 -28.00
N ASP A 21 8.06 12.60 -26.87
CA ASP A 21 8.81 13.85 -26.77
C ASP A 21 10.31 13.65 -27.02
N ALA A 22 10.86 12.51 -26.61
CA ALA A 22 12.27 12.14 -26.80
C ALA A 22 12.72 12.12 -28.27
N VAL A 23 11.78 11.91 -29.19
CA VAL A 23 12.03 11.81 -30.64
C VAL A 23 11.43 12.99 -31.42
N THR A 24 10.88 13.99 -30.74
CA THR A 24 10.25 15.15 -31.38
C THR A 24 11.29 16.19 -31.77
N ASN A 25 11.23 16.66 -33.02
CA ASN A 25 12.05 17.77 -33.50
C ASN A 25 11.65 19.07 -32.77
N PRO A 26 12.58 19.74 -32.05
CA PRO A 26 12.29 20.96 -31.29
C PRO A 26 11.77 22.15 -32.11
N ALA A 27 12.09 22.22 -33.40
CA ALA A 27 11.69 23.34 -34.26
C ALA A 27 10.32 23.08 -34.91
N GLU A 28 10.16 21.90 -35.51
CA GLU A 28 8.95 21.56 -36.27
C GLU A 28 7.84 20.98 -35.40
N HIS A 29 8.17 20.53 -34.18
CA HIS A 29 7.25 19.84 -33.27
C HIS A 29 6.64 18.56 -33.89
N LEU A 30 7.41 17.92 -34.79
CA LEU A 30 7.07 16.68 -35.47
C LEU A 30 7.96 15.53 -34.97
N HIS A 31 7.42 14.31 -34.94
CA HIS A 31 8.21 13.13 -34.59
C HIS A 31 9.26 12.84 -35.67
N ASP A 32 10.53 12.78 -35.27
CA ASP A 32 11.70 12.53 -36.10
C ASP A 32 12.52 11.37 -35.50
N ASN A 33 11.94 10.17 -35.60
CA ASN A 33 12.46 8.95 -34.98
C ASN A 33 13.84 8.55 -35.53
N ALA A 34 14.22 9.04 -36.71
CA ALA A 34 15.43 8.64 -37.41
C ALA A 34 16.65 9.50 -37.04
N ASN A 35 16.45 10.61 -36.32
CA ASN A 35 17.51 11.56 -36.06
C ASN A 35 18.26 11.25 -34.75
N TRP A 36 19.52 10.88 -34.91
CA TRP A 36 20.39 10.45 -33.81
C TRP A 36 20.65 11.57 -32.78
N LYS A 37 20.55 12.85 -33.17
CA LYS A 37 20.80 13.98 -32.26
C LYS A 37 19.76 14.01 -31.12
N TRP A 38 18.49 13.80 -31.44
CA TRP A 38 17.40 13.78 -30.44
C TRP A 38 17.57 12.64 -29.46
N VAL A 39 17.96 11.46 -29.97
CA VAL A 39 18.33 10.31 -29.14
C VAL A 39 19.50 10.65 -28.21
N CYS A 40 20.52 11.34 -28.70
CA CYS A 40 21.65 11.77 -27.88
C CYS A 40 21.27 12.79 -26.81
N TYR A 41 20.38 13.76 -27.08
CA TYR A 41 19.89 14.66 -26.04
C TYR A 41 19.06 13.95 -24.99
N THR A 42 18.19 13.04 -25.40
CA THR A 42 17.37 12.23 -24.48
C THR A 42 18.27 11.37 -23.58
N LEU A 43 19.13 10.54 -24.17
CA LEU A 43 20.03 9.66 -23.42
C LEU A 43 21.05 10.45 -22.61
N GLY A 44 21.54 11.57 -23.14
CA GLY A 44 22.44 12.48 -22.44
C GLY A 44 21.77 13.10 -21.21
N THR A 45 20.51 13.53 -21.33
CA THR A 45 19.73 14.05 -20.20
C THR A 45 19.48 12.98 -19.15
N ILE A 46 19.09 11.76 -19.56
CA ILE A 46 18.92 10.61 -18.68
C ILE A 46 20.23 10.31 -17.93
N LEU A 47 21.34 10.22 -18.66
CA LEU A 47 22.65 9.97 -18.10
C LEU A 47 23.03 11.05 -17.09
N LEU A 48 22.85 12.33 -17.43
CA LEU A 48 23.11 13.45 -16.52
C LEU A 48 22.30 13.32 -15.23
N ILE A 49 21.00 13.05 -15.31
CA ILE A 49 20.14 12.89 -14.14
C ILE A 49 20.64 11.73 -13.26
N VAL A 50 20.94 10.56 -13.86
CA VAL A 50 21.45 9.39 -13.13
C VAL A 50 22.81 9.68 -12.48
N LEU A 51 23.74 10.32 -13.20
CA LEU A 51 25.04 10.68 -12.66
C LEU A 51 24.91 11.70 -11.53
N MET A 52 24.03 12.69 -11.67
CA MET A 52 23.73 13.66 -10.61
C MET A 52 23.16 12.98 -9.38
N GLN A 53 22.20 12.06 -9.54
CA GLN A 53 21.65 11.27 -8.42
C GLN A 53 22.68 10.34 -7.78
N ARG A 54 23.64 9.83 -8.56
CA ARG A 54 24.71 8.96 -8.06
C ARG A 54 25.77 9.71 -7.25
N PHE A 55 26.17 10.89 -7.71
CA PHE A 55 27.31 11.63 -7.15
C PHE A 55 26.91 12.73 -6.16
N PHE A 56 25.76 13.38 -6.36
CA PHE A 56 25.26 14.36 -5.41
C PHE A 56 24.48 13.70 -4.27
N ARG A 57 24.42 14.38 -3.12
CA ARG A 57 23.73 13.91 -1.91
C ARG A 57 22.76 14.95 -1.39
N GLY A 58 21.78 14.51 -0.61
CA GLY A 58 20.78 15.37 0.02
C GLY A 58 19.93 16.12 -1.01
N PHE A 59 19.75 17.42 -0.80
CA PHE A 59 18.89 18.28 -1.63
C PHE A 59 19.26 18.27 -3.13
N MET A 60 20.55 18.23 -3.46
CA MET A 60 21.01 18.24 -4.85
C MET A 60 20.59 16.98 -5.62
N ALA A 61 20.47 15.84 -4.93
CA ALA A 61 19.95 14.61 -5.54
C ALA A 61 18.43 14.71 -5.80
N THR A 62 17.68 15.42 -4.93
CA THR A 62 16.24 15.65 -5.10
C THR A 62 15.94 16.53 -6.31
N ILE A 63 16.74 17.58 -6.54
CA ILE A 63 16.57 18.47 -7.70
C ILE A 63 17.35 18.01 -8.95
N ALA A 64 17.86 16.78 -8.96
CA ALA A 64 18.70 16.26 -10.05
C ALA A 64 17.97 16.26 -11.41
N VAL A 65 16.66 16.02 -11.44
CA VAL A 65 15.86 16.10 -12.68
C VAL A 65 15.86 17.53 -13.24
N LEU A 66 15.64 18.52 -12.38
CA LEU A 66 15.67 19.94 -12.77
C LEU A 66 17.07 20.35 -13.25
N LEU A 67 18.12 19.96 -12.54
CA LEU A 67 19.50 20.24 -12.96
C LEU A 67 19.85 19.55 -14.28
N GLY A 68 19.39 18.31 -14.48
CA GLY A 68 19.54 17.58 -15.72
C GLY A 68 18.88 18.29 -16.91
N LEU A 69 17.67 18.82 -16.71
CA LEU A 69 16.99 19.66 -17.71
C LEU A 69 17.76 20.94 -18.01
N VAL A 70 18.27 21.63 -17.00
CA VAL A 70 19.06 22.87 -17.19
C VAL A 70 20.33 22.60 -17.98
N VAL A 71 21.09 21.57 -17.59
CA VAL A 71 22.34 21.21 -18.28
C VAL A 71 22.06 20.66 -19.69
N GLY A 72 21.04 19.82 -19.85
CA GLY A 72 20.64 19.28 -21.16
C GLY A 72 20.20 20.38 -22.13
N THR A 73 19.41 21.35 -21.64
CA THR A 73 18.98 22.52 -22.42
C THR A 73 20.17 23.41 -22.77
N PHE A 74 21.12 23.60 -21.85
CA PHE A 74 22.35 24.36 -22.12
C PHE A 74 23.19 23.70 -23.22
N VAL A 75 23.33 22.37 -23.22
CA VAL A 75 24.03 21.64 -24.28
C VAL A 75 23.28 21.79 -25.62
N ALA A 76 21.96 21.65 -25.63
CA ALA A 76 21.16 21.86 -26.85
C ALA A 76 21.25 23.30 -27.39
N TRP A 77 21.36 24.29 -26.49
CA TRP A 77 21.61 25.68 -26.87
C TRP A 77 22.97 25.88 -27.55
N LEU A 78 24.04 25.26 -27.02
CA LEU A 78 25.37 25.29 -27.65
C LEU A 78 25.39 24.65 -29.05
N CYS A 79 24.56 23.63 -29.26
CA CYS A 79 24.39 22.98 -30.56
C CYS A 79 23.47 23.75 -31.52
N GLY A 80 22.82 24.81 -31.08
CA GLY A 80 21.91 25.63 -31.88
C GLY A 80 20.47 25.10 -31.97
N ASP A 81 20.12 24.06 -31.21
CA ASP A 81 18.79 23.41 -31.23
C ASP A 81 17.83 23.98 -30.17
N ALA A 82 18.27 24.95 -29.37
CA ALA A 82 17.44 25.70 -28.42
C ALA A 82 17.60 27.21 -28.63
N THR A 83 16.50 27.97 -28.57
CA THR A 83 16.51 29.43 -28.70
C THR A 83 15.73 30.11 -27.58
N PHE A 84 16.32 31.19 -27.03
CA PHE A 84 15.76 31.99 -25.93
C PHE A 84 15.32 33.39 -26.39
N SER A 85 15.21 33.62 -27.69
CA SER A 85 14.81 34.92 -28.25
C SER A 85 13.45 35.38 -27.72
N SER A 86 12.49 34.46 -27.62
CA SER A 86 11.14 34.70 -27.09
C SER A 86 11.11 35.16 -25.62
N VAL A 87 12.15 34.86 -24.83
CA VAL A 87 12.26 35.30 -23.42
C VAL A 87 12.53 36.81 -23.31
N GLY A 88 13.25 37.37 -24.29
CA GLY A 88 13.52 38.81 -24.35
C GLY A 88 12.27 39.63 -24.65
N GLU A 89 11.36 39.07 -25.47
CA GLU A 89 10.11 39.70 -25.90
C GLU A 89 8.98 39.57 -24.87
N ALA A 90 9.07 38.60 -23.97
CA ALA A 90 8.05 38.34 -22.96
C ALA A 90 7.97 39.47 -21.90
N ALA A 91 6.74 39.83 -21.55
CA ALA A 91 6.46 40.79 -20.50
C ALA A 91 6.96 40.30 -19.12
N TRP A 92 7.35 41.24 -18.26
CA TRP A 92 7.78 40.93 -16.90
C TRP A 92 6.64 40.48 -16.00
N LEU A 93 5.45 41.07 -16.15
CA LEU A 93 4.24 40.69 -15.45
C LEU A 93 3.16 40.32 -16.46
N GLY A 94 2.50 39.20 -16.22
CA GLY A 94 1.36 38.75 -17.01
C GLY A 94 0.36 38.03 -16.13
N PHE A 95 -0.92 38.18 -16.48
CA PHE A 95 -2.02 37.57 -15.76
C PHE A 95 -2.87 36.79 -16.76
N THR A 96 -3.08 35.50 -16.49
CA THR A 96 -3.99 34.67 -17.28
C THR A 96 -5.42 35.04 -16.94
N PRO A 97 -6.21 35.60 -17.86
CA PRO A 97 -7.59 35.96 -17.57
C PRO A 97 -8.39 34.69 -17.27
N PRO A 98 -9.34 34.76 -16.32
CA PRO A 98 -10.27 33.65 -16.10
C PRO A 98 -11.06 33.38 -17.38
N PHE A 99 -11.27 32.10 -17.70
CA PHE A 99 -12.00 31.65 -18.89
C PHE A 99 -11.39 32.13 -20.22
N ALA A 100 -10.07 32.22 -20.31
CA ALA A 100 -9.34 32.53 -21.55
C ALA A 100 -9.79 31.72 -22.79
N PHE A 101 -10.21 30.46 -22.64
CA PHE A 101 -10.72 29.64 -23.76
C PHE A 101 -12.24 29.72 -23.97
N GLY A 102 -12.94 30.59 -23.23
CA GLY A 102 -14.40 30.77 -23.29
C GLY A 102 -15.13 30.22 -22.06
N ALA A 103 -16.45 30.42 -22.05
CA ALA A 103 -17.30 29.98 -20.95
C ALA A 103 -17.35 28.44 -20.81
N PRO A 104 -17.54 27.90 -19.58
CA PRO A 104 -17.63 26.46 -19.36
C PRO A 104 -18.71 25.82 -20.23
N ARG A 105 -18.32 24.79 -20.99
CA ARG A 105 -19.24 23.96 -21.76
C ARG A 105 -19.63 22.73 -20.94
N TRP A 106 -20.93 22.47 -20.89
CA TRP A 106 -21.47 21.34 -20.15
C TRP A 106 -21.64 20.16 -21.09
N ASP A 107 -20.69 19.24 -21.01
CA ASP A 107 -20.76 17.97 -21.71
C ASP A 107 -20.91 16.85 -20.69
N LEU A 108 -22.04 16.14 -20.75
CA LEU A 108 -22.37 15.10 -19.76
C LEU A 108 -21.35 13.95 -19.77
N VAL A 109 -20.82 13.63 -20.95
CA VAL A 109 -19.86 12.55 -21.16
C VAL A 109 -18.53 12.91 -20.51
N ALA A 110 -18.01 14.12 -20.77
CA ALA A 110 -16.80 14.64 -20.13
C ALA A 110 -16.95 14.77 -18.61
N ILE A 111 -18.12 15.19 -18.11
CA ILE A 111 -18.39 15.31 -16.68
C ILE A 111 -18.31 13.94 -15.99
N VAL A 112 -18.99 12.93 -16.52
CA VAL A 112 -18.97 11.58 -15.94
C VAL A 112 -17.56 10.98 -15.98
N SER A 113 -16.85 11.13 -17.10
CA SER A 113 -15.44 10.73 -17.21
C SER A 113 -14.58 11.40 -16.14
N MET A 114 -14.73 12.71 -15.97
CA MET A 114 -13.96 13.48 -14.99
C MET A 114 -14.31 13.13 -13.55
N ILE A 115 -15.56 12.76 -13.24
CA ILE A 115 -15.93 12.28 -11.91
C ILE A 115 -15.13 11.02 -11.56
N VAL A 116 -14.98 10.07 -12.49
CA VAL A 116 -14.20 8.85 -12.24
C VAL A 116 -12.72 9.19 -12.01
N VAL A 117 -12.14 10.06 -12.83
CA VAL A 117 -10.75 10.53 -12.67
C VAL A 117 -10.57 11.24 -11.32
N LEU A 118 -11.52 12.08 -10.92
CA LEU A 118 -11.45 12.80 -9.63
C LEU A 118 -11.67 11.88 -8.43
N MET A 119 -12.46 10.80 -8.55
CA MET A 119 -12.55 9.77 -7.51
C MET A 119 -11.21 9.07 -7.30
N VAL A 120 -10.52 8.77 -8.40
CA VAL A 120 -9.17 8.20 -8.37
C VAL A 120 -8.20 9.14 -7.66
N VAL A 121 -8.19 10.42 -8.06
CA VAL A 121 -7.37 11.46 -7.43
C VAL A 121 -7.70 11.58 -5.93
N ALA A 122 -8.97 11.52 -5.54
CA ALA A 122 -9.35 11.57 -4.13
C ALA A 122 -8.81 10.38 -3.32
N VAL A 123 -8.78 9.18 -3.91
CA VAL A 123 -8.18 7.98 -3.28
C VAL A 123 -6.66 8.16 -3.16
N GLU A 124 -5.99 8.69 -4.18
CA GLU A 124 -4.56 8.99 -4.16
C GLU A 124 -4.22 10.03 -3.07
N SER A 125 -4.89 11.17 -3.07
CA SER A 125 -4.73 12.22 -2.06
C SER A 125 -4.98 11.71 -0.65
N THR A 126 -5.95 10.82 -0.47
CA THR A 126 -6.20 10.17 0.84
C THR A 126 -4.97 9.39 1.30
N GLY A 127 -4.34 8.62 0.40
CA GLY A 127 -3.07 7.95 0.66
C GLY A 127 -1.95 8.91 1.06
N SER A 128 -1.80 10.02 0.32
CA SER A 128 -0.80 11.06 0.61
C SER A 128 -1.02 11.73 1.96
N ILE A 129 -2.28 11.94 2.37
CA ILE A 129 -2.65 12.47 3.68
C ILE A 129 -2.25 11.51 4.80
N PHE A 130 -2.53 10.20 4.64
CA PHE A 130 -2.12 9.18 5.61
C PHE A 130 -0.60 9.07 5.73
N ALA A 131 0.11 8.99 4.60
CA ALA A 131 1.57 8.93 4.57
C ALA A 131 2.19 10.18 5.21
N THR A 132 1.65 11.37 4.93
CA THR A 132 2.09 12.61 5.57
C THR A 132 1.81 12.57 7.07
N GLY A 133 0.63 12.09 7.49
CA GLY A 133 0.23 11.93 8.88
C GLY A 133 1.20 11.07 9.68
N GLU A 134 1.59 9.92 9.12
CA GLU A 134 2.57 9.01 9.68
C GLU A 134 3.94 9.70 9.85
N ILE A 135 4.44 10.38 8.81
CA ILE A 135 5.72 11.09 8.85
C ILE A 135 5.71 12.20 9.91
N VAL A 136 4.61 12.95 10.03
CA VAL A 136 4.51 14.04 11.01
C VAL A 136 4.16 13.55 12.41
N GLY A 137 3.79 12.28 12.59
CA GLY A 137 3.34 11.72 13.87
C GLY A 137 1.95 12.18 14.28
N LYS A 138 1.08 12.55 13.33
CA LYS A 138 -0.31 12.96 13.57
C LYS A 138 -1.26 11.83 13.16
N ARG A 139 -2.09 11.37 14.10
CA ARG A 139 -3.20 10.47 13.80
C ARG A 139 -4.23 11.19 12.92
N ILE A 140 -4.43 10.70 11.70
CA ILE A 140 -5.38 11.24 10.72
C ILE A 140 -6.80 10.83 11.10
N LYS A 141 -7.71 11.80 11.19
CA LYS A 141 -9.14 11.58 11.42
C LYS A 141 -9.96 11.71 10.14
N LYS A 142 -11.23 11.30 10.17
CA LYS A 142 -12.16 11.45 9.04
C LYS A 142 -12.31 12.91 8.60
N GLU A 143 -12.28 13.85 9.55
CA GLU A 143 -12.39 15.28 9.24
C GLU A 143 -11.18 15.82 8.48
N ASP A 144 -9.98 15.29 8.76
CA ASP A 144 -8.74 15.67 8.06
C ASP A 144 -8.77 15.22 6.61
N VAL A 145 -9.21 13.97 6.35
CA VAL A 145 -9.36 13.44 4.99
C VAL A 145 -10.41 14.25 4.22
N ALA A 146 -11.56 14.53 4.83
CA ALA A 146 -12.61 15.33 4.22
C ALA A 146 -12.13 16.77 3.92
N ALA A 147 -11.31 17.37 4.79
CA ALA A 147 -10.74 18.69 4.55
C ALA A 147 -9.72 18.68 3.40
N GLY A 148 -8.88 17.66 3.32
CA GLY A 148 -7.91 17.50 2.21
C GLY A 148 -8.60 17.34 0.86
N VAL A 149 -9.56 16.42 0.76
CA VAL A 149 -10.31 16.20 -0.49
C VAL A 149 -11.12 17.44 -0.90
N ARG A 150 -11.67 18.19 0.06
CA ARG A 150 -12.30 19.50 -0.24
C ARG A 150 -11.31 20.52 -0.79
N ALA A 151 -10.09 20.55 -0.26
CA ALA A 151 -9.06 21.46 -0.75
C ALA A 151 -8.68 21.12 -2.20
N ASP A 152 -8.54 19.83 -2.55
CA ASP A 152 -8.29 19.38 -3.93
C ASP A 152 -9.42 19.78 -4.88
N GLY A 153 -10.67 19.60 -4.45
CA GLY A 153 -11.84 20.02 -5.22
C GLY A 153 -11.86 21.53 -5.48
N VAL A 154 -11.59 22.34 -4.45
CA VAL A 154 -11.50 23.80 -4.58
C VAL A 154 -10.35 24.21 -5.50
N ALA A 155 -9.17 23.58 -5.35
CA ALA A 155 -8.03 23.83 -6.21
C ALA A 155 -8.37 23.50 -7.67
N THR A 156 -9.03 22.37 -7.93
CA THR A 156 -9.46 21.94 -9.27
C THR A 156 -10.47 22.90 -9.89
N ILE A 157 -11.39 23.47 -9.10
CA ILE A 157 -12.31 24.52 -9.58
C ILE A 157 -11.52 25.76 -10.02
N PHE A 158 -10.56 26.22 -9.22
CA PHE A 158 -9.68 27.33 -9.62
C PHE A 158 -8.87 26.98 -10.88
N GLY A 159 -8.36 25.74 -10.97
CA GLY A 159 -7.71 25.22 -12.17
C GLY A 159 -8.59 25.38 -13.39
N GLY A 160 -9.84 24.91 -13.35
CA GLY A 160 -10.79 25.06 -14.44
C GLY A 160 -11.08 26.51 -14.82
N ILE A 161 -11.22 27.41 -13.84
CA ILE A 161 -11.43 28.85 -14.09
C ILE A 161 -10.23 29.47 -14.83
N PHE A 162 -9.02 29.08 -14.46
CA PHE A 162 -7.78 29.55 -15.08
C PHE A 162 -7.28 28.67 -16.24
N ASN A 163 -8.14 27.78 -16.77
CA ASN A 163 -7.87 26.93 -17.92
C ASN A 163 -6.71 25.94 -17.71
N SER A 164 -6.57 25.45 -16.49
CA SER A 164 -5.59 24.45 -16.09
C SER A 164 -6.25 23.08 -15.85
N PHE A 165 -5.43 22.12 -15.45
CA PHE A 165 -5.82 20.73 -15.23
C PHE A 165 -6.23 20.49 -13.77
N PRO A 166 -6.93 19.37 -13.48
CA PRO A 166 -7.19 18.95 -12.10
C PRO A 166 -5.91 18.83 -11.26
N TYR A 167 -6.01 19.20 -9.98
CA TYR A 167 -4.88 19.17 -9.06
C TYR A 167 -5.04 18.07 -8.02
N THR A 168 -3.89 17.53 -7.59
CA THR A 168 -3.78 16.48 -6.57
C THR A 168 -2.58 16.76 -5.66
N ALA A 169 -2.57 16.13 -4.48
CA ALA A 169 -1.44 16.19 -3.57
C ALA A 169 -0.24 15.39 -4.12
N PHE A 170 0.87 16.08 -4.39
CA PHE A 170 2.10 15.47 -4.91
C PHE A 170 2.77 14.54 -3.87
N SER A 171 2.76 13.24 -4.12
CA SER A 171 3.30 12.20 -3.23
C SER A 171 4.83 12.30 -3.05
N GLU A 172 5.54 12.83 -4.04
CA GLU A 172 6.99 13.07 -3.98
C GLU A 172 7.35 14.08 -2.88
N ASN A 173 6.50 15.09 -2.68
CA ASN A 173 6.70 16.09 -1.63
C ASN A 173 6.58 15.47 -0.23
N VAL A 174 5.76 14.43 -0.08
CA VAL A 174 5.63 13.66 1.17
C VAL A 174 6.97 12.99 1.50
N GLY A 175 7.63 12.39 0.50
CA GLY A 175 8.97 11.83 0.63
C GLY A 175 10.02 12.88 1.04
N LEU A 176 9.94 14.09 0.48
CA LEU A 176 10.85 15.18 0.83
C LEU A 176 10.71 15.62 2.30
N VAL A 177 9.49 15.63 2.85
CA VAL A 177 9.27 15.94 4.28
C VAL A 177 9.96 14.89 5.16
N ARG A 178 9.93 13.61 4.78
CA ARG A 178 10.63 12.53 5.50
C ARG A 178 12.15 12.71 5.48
N LEU A 179 12.71 13.12 4.34
CA LEU A 179 14.15 13.31 4.17
C LEU A 179 14.68 14.58 4.85
N THR A 180 13.94 15.69 4.74
CA THR A 180 14.35 16.99 5.30
C THR A 180 14.07 17.09 6.79
N GLY A 181 13.11 16.31 7.31
CA GLY A 181 12.62 16.42 8.68
C GLY A 181 11.82 17.69 8.95
N VAL A 182 11.62 18.56 7.95
CA VAL A 182 10.93 19.84 8.12
C VAL A 182 9.42 19.65 7.95
N LYS A 183 8.72 19.55 9.09
CA LYS A 183 7.27 19.27 9.16
C LYS A 183 6.38 20.53 9.18
N SER A 184 6.96 21.71 8.96
CA SER A 184 6.25 22.99 9.09
C SER A 184 5.34 23.27 7.89
N ARG A 185 4.04 23.48 8.14
CA ARG A 185 3.06 23.87 7.10
C ARG A 185 3.41 25.19 6.39
N TRP A 186 4.16 26.07 7.07
CA TRP A 186 4.55 27.37 6.53
C TRP A 186 5.53 27.24 5.36
N VAL A 187 6.32 26.17 5.31
CA VAL A 187 7.21 25.91 4.17
C VAL A 187 6.39 25.68 2.90
N VAL A 188 5.34 24.87 2.99
CA VAL A 188 4.43 24.60 1.87
C VAL A 188 3.64 25.86 1.49
N ALA A 189 3.17 26.64 2.47
CA ALA A 189 2.48 27.91 2.19
C ALA A 189 3.39 28.93 1.48
N CYS A 190 4.64 29.10 1.94
CA CYS A 190 5.62 29.96 1.29
C CYS A 190 5.95 29.46 -0.13
N ALA A 191 6.10 28.15 -0.33
CA ALA A 191 6.29 27.58 -1.66
C ALA A 191 5.11 27.90 -2.59
N GLY A 192 3.87 27.81 -2.09
CA GLY A 192 2.67 28.22 -2.83
C GLY A 192 2.68 29.70 -3.22
N VAL A 193 3.05 30.60 -2.30
CA VAL A 193 3.20 32.03 -2.61
C VAL A 193 4.28 32.28 -3.64
N ILE A 194 5.43 31.60 -3.54
CA ILE A 194 6.49 31.67 -4.55
C ILE A 194 5.96 31.21 -5.91
N MET A 195 5.26 30.07 -5.97
CA MET A 195 4.67 29.56 -7.21
C MET A 195 3.64 30.52 -7.83
N ILE A 196 2.83 31.21 -7.00
CA ILE A 196 1.91 32.26 -7.49
C ILE A 196 2.70 33.41 -8.12
N ILE A 197 3.74 33.89 -7.44
CA ILE A 197 4.59 34.98 -7.97
C ILE A 197 5.24 34.55 -9.28
N LEU A 198 5.83 33.34 -9.34
CA LEU A 198 6.46 32.81 -10.56
C LEU A 198 5.44 32.62 -11.68
N GLY A 199 4.21 32.21 -11.37
CA GLY A 199 3.12 32.08 -12.34
C GLY A 199 2.69 33.41 -12.97
N CYS A 200 2.90 34.53 -12.27
CA CYS A 200 2.67 35.87 -12.81
C CYS A 200 3.81 36.41 -13.68
N LEU A 201 4.88 35.63 -13.92
CA LEU A 201 6.05 36.02 -14.71
C LEU A 201 6.08 35.25 -16.05
N PRO A 202 5.53 35.80 -17.15
CA PRO A 202 5.53 35.16 -18.47
C PRO A 202 6.92 34.76 -18.98
N LYS A 203 7.97 35.47 -18.54
CA LYS A 203 9.36 35.12 -18.85
C LYS A 203 9.72 33.71 -18.41
N LEU A 204 9.24 33.26 -17.26
CA LEU A 204 9.50 31.90 -16.78
C LEU A 204 8.78 30.88 -17.65
N ALA A 205 7.53 31.15 -18.05
CA ALA A 205 6.81 30.29 -18.99
C ALA A 205 7.58 30.15 -20.31
N LYS A 206 8.12 31.25 -20.86
CA LYS A 206 8.95 31.22 -22.08
C LYS A 206 10.27 30.49 -21.90
N ILE A 207 10.90 30.56 -20.72
CA ILE A 207 12.11 29.75 -20.43
C ILE A 207 11.78 28.27 -20.46
N VAL A 208 10.64 27.85 -19.89
CA VAL A 208 10.20 26.45 -19.93
C VAL A 208 9.83 26.01 -21.35
N GLU A 209 9.17 26.87 -22.12
CA GLU A 209 8.84 26.63 -23.55
C GLU A 209 10.10 26.50 -24.42
N SER A 210 11.21 27.17 -24.06
CA SER A 210 12.49 27.05 -24.74
C SER A 210 13.23 25.72 -24.49
N ILE A 211 12.72 24.85 -23.60
CA ILE A 211 13.31 23.54 -23.34
C ILE A 211 13.02 22.62 -24.54
N PRO A 212 14.05 22.10 -25.23
CA PRO A 212 13.84 21.21 -26.36
C PRO A 212 13.07 19.94 -25.97
N ALA A 213 12.11 19.54 -26.82
CA ALA A 213 11.30 18.35 -26.57
C ALA A 213 12.12 17.08 -26.25
N PRO A 214 13.26 16.78 -26.92
CA PRO A 214 14.08 15.61 -26.59
C PRO A 214 14.71 15.65 -25.19
N VAL A 215 15.08 16.85 -24.72
CA VAL A 215 15.61 17.04 -23.36
C VAL A 215 14.50 16.84 -22.33
N LEU A 216 13.32 17.42 -22.60
CA LEU A 216 12.12 17.24 -21.77
C LEU A 216 11.70 15.76 -21.72
N GLY A 217 11.70 15.07 -22.86
CA GLY A 217 11.37 13.66 -22.99
C GLY A 217 12.30 12.76 -22.16
N GLY A 218 13.62 13.04 -22.16
CA GLY A 218 14.57 12.35 -21.30
C GLY A 218 14.25 12.47 -19.80
N ALA A 219 13.89 13.67 -19.35
CA ALA A 219 13.46 13.87 -17.96
C ALA A 219 12.09 13.22 -17.66
N ALA A 220 11.13 13.36 -18.58
CA ALA A 220 9.79 12.79 -18.47
C ALA A 220 9.82 11.26 -18.37
N LEU A 221 10.67 10.59 -19.15
CA LEU A 221 10.88 9.15 -19.08
C LEU A 221 11.31 8.69 -17.67
N ILE A 222 12.28 9.38 -17.06
CA ILE A 222 12.72 9.06 -15.68
C ILE A 222 11.58 9.33 -14.69
N MET A 223 10.89 10.47 -14.80
CA MET A 223 9.82 10.82 -13.88
C MET A 223 8.67 9.81 -13.93
N PHE A 224 8.16 9.49 -15.12
CA PHE A 224 7.06 8.53 -15.29
C PHE A 224 7.47 7.11 -14.90
N ALA A 225 8.69 6.68 -15.22
CA ALA A 225 9.21 5.40 -14.75
C ALA A 225 9.33 5.36 -13.21
N THR A 226 9.79 6.45 -12.58
CA THR A 226 9.87 6.55 -11.11
C THR A 226 8.48 6.45 -10.47
N VAL A 227 7.47 7.12 -11.04
CA VAL A 227 6.07 7.00 -10.59
C VAL A 227 5.58 5.55 -10.67
N ALA A 228 5.88 4.84 -11.77
CA ALA A 228 5.54 3.42 -11.89
C ALA A 228 6.20 2.57 -10.79
N ILE A 229 7.48 2.83 -10.49
CA ILE A 229 8.22 2.14 -9.42
C ILE A 229 7.61 2.46 -8.03
N VAL A 230 7.20 3.70 -7.76
CA VAL A 230 6.52 4.06 -6.51
C VAL A 230 5.18 3.33 -6.37
N GLY A 231 4.45 3.15 -7.47
CA GLY A 231 3.26 2.31 -7.51
C GLY A 231 3.55 0.85 -7.14
N ILE A 232 4.60 0.26 -7.72
CA ILE A 232 5.05 -1.10 -7.41
C ILE A 232 5.49 -1.20 -5.94
N GLN A 233 6.22 -0.21 -5.43
CA GLN A 233 6.61 -0.15 -4.02
C GLN A 233 5.37 -0.12 -3.12
N THR A 234 4.34 0.65 -3.46
CA THR A 234 3.07 0.66 -2.74
C THR A 234 2.37 -0.71 -2.79
N LEU A 235 2.53 -1.47 -3.88
CA LEU A 235 2.02 -2.83 -3.98
C LEU A 235 2.77 -3.84 -3.09
N THR A 236 4.01 -3.57 -2.68
CA THR A 236 4.74 -4.47 -1.77
C THR A 236 4.09 -4.62 -0.39
N SER A 237 3.27 -3.66 0.04
CA SER A 237 2.49 -3.76 1.27
C SER A 237 1.21 -4.58 1.11
N VAL A 238 0.92 -5.09 -0.09
CA VAL A 238 -0.26 -5.90 -0.40
C VAL A 238 0.10 -7.38 -0.30
N ASP A 239 -0.81 -8.16 0.24
CA ASP A 239 -0.67 -9.60 0.26
C ASP A 239 -1.04 -10.24 -1.09
N PHE A 240 -0.02 -10.54 -1.91
CA PHE A 240 -0.17 -11.23 -3.18
C PHE A 240 -0.29 -12.75 -3.06
N THR A 241 -0.20 -13.32 -1.86
CA THR A 241 -0.52 -14.74 -1.65
C THR A 241 -2.02 -14.99 -1.80
N ASP A 242 -2.84 -13.99 -1.49
CA ASP A 242 -4.26 -13.98 -1.86
C ASP A 242 -4.40 -13.84 -3.38
N HIS A 243 -4.84 -14.92 -4.02
CA HIS A 243 -5.04 -14.98 -5.46
C HIS A 243 -5.99 -13.89 -5.98
N ARG A 244 -6.91 -13.39 -5.14
CA ARG A 244 -7.81 -12.27 -5.50
C ARG A 244 -7.01 -10.99 -5.73
N ASN A 245 -6.08 -10.65 -4.84
CA ASN A 245 -5.24 -9.45 -4.98
C ASN A 245 -4.36 -9.53 -6.23
N LEU A 246 -3.81 -10.72 -6.53
CA LEU A 246 -3.04 -10.98 -7.74
C LEU A 246 -3.89 -10.77 -8.99
N ILE A 247 -5.07 -11.38 -9.06
CA ILE A 247 -6.00 -11.23 -10.19
C ILE A 247 -6.34 -9.76 -10.39
N ILE A 248 -6.69 -9.03 -9.32
CA ILE A 248 -7.10 -7.64 -9.45
C ILE A 248 -5.97 -6.79 -10.03
N ALA A 249 -4.74 -6.92 -9.51
CA ALA A 249 -3.59 -6.16 -10.02
C ALA A 249 -3.26 -6.54 -11.47
N ALA A 250 -3.19 -7.84 -11.79
CA ALA A 250 -2.82 -8.33 -13.11
C ALA A 250 -3.84 -7.97 -14.18
N THR A 251 -5.13 -8.19 -13.93
CA THR A 251 -6.20 -7.87 -14.88
C THR A 251 -6.30 -6.36 -15.11
N SER A 252 -6.19 -5.54 -14.05
CA SER A 252 -6.26 -4.09 -14.20
C SER A 252 -5.11 -3.54 -15.03
N LEU A 253 -3.89 -4.03 -14.81
CA LEU A 253 -2.72 -3.64 -15.61
C LEU A 253 -2.86 -4.11 -17.06
N ALA A 254 -3.32 -5.34 -17.28
CA ALA A 254 -3.51 -5.89 -18.62
C ALA A 254 -4.55 -5.10 -19.43
N VAL A 255 -5.70 -4.80 -18.83
CA VAL A 255 -6.77 -4.01 -19.47
C VAL A 255 -6.29 -2.58 -19.74
N ALA A 256 -5.59 -1.96 -18.80
CA ALA A 256 -5.03 -0.62 -18.97
C ALA A 256 -4.10 -0.54 -20.19
N LEU A 257 -3.13 -1.46 -20.27
CA LEU A 257 -2.17 -1.50 -21.37
C LEU A 257 -2.84 -1.88 -22.70
N TYR A 258 -3.78 -2.82 -22.69
CA TYR A 258 -4.54 -3.19 -23.87
C TYR A 258 -5.25 -1.97 -24.47
N VAL A 259 -5.97 -1.21 -23.65
CA VAL A 259 -6.63 0.01 -24.11
C VAL A 259 -5.62 1.05 -24.55
N GLN A 260 -4.57 1.31 -23.77
CA GLN A 260 -3.55 2.33 -24.09
C GLN A 260 -2.89 2.11 -25.45
N PHE A 261 -2.54 0.87 -25.80
CA PHE A 261 -1.85 0.56 -27.05
C PHE A 261 -2.79 0.26 -28.21
N SER A 262 -4.09 0.14 -27.97
CA SER A 262 -5.09 -0.14 -29.00
C SER A 262 -5.97 1.06 -29.33
N GLN A 263 -5.64 2.27 -28.86
CA GLN A 263 -6.44 3.48 -29.12
C GLN A 263 -6.32 3.98 -30.56
N SER A 264 -7.36 4.65 -31.04
CA SER A 264 -7.31 5.34 -32.32
C SER A 264 -6.22 6.41 -32.32
N SER A 265 -5.42 6.43 -33.37
CA SER A 265 -4.40 7.45 -33.59
C SER A 265 -4.96 8.53 -34.51
N THR A 266 -4.76 9.80 -34.18
CA THR A 266 -5.10 10.92 -35.08
C THR A 266 -4.13 10.94 -36.27
N PRO A 267 -4.58 11.39 -37.46
CA PRO A 267 -3.67 11.63 -38.57
C PRO A 267 -2.54 12.56 -38.14
N THR A 268 -1.30 12.20 -38.44
CA THR A 268 -0.13 12.99 -38.06
C THR A 268 0.93 12.97 -39.16
N THR A 269 1.85 13.94 -39.12
CA THR A 269 3.01 14.00 -40.01
C THR A 269 4.26 13.62 -39.24
N VAL A 270 5.10 12.78 -39.83
CA VAL A 270 6.37 12.37 -39.23
C VAL A 270 7.51 12.61 -40.20
N ILE A 271 8.72 12.82 -39.66
CA ILE A 271 9.93 13.01 -40.43
C ILE A 271 10.60 11.64 -40.59
N GLU A 272 10.69 11.16 -41.83
CA GLU A 272 11.31 9.87 -42.16
C GLU A 272 12.84 9.99 -42.28
N LYS A 273 13.51 8.83 -42.32
CA LYS A 273 14.96 8.73 -42.50
C LYS A 273 15.36 9.30 -43.87
N GLY A 274 15.82 10.55 -43.88
CA GLY A 274 16.10 11.32 -45.10
C GLY A 274 15.51 12.73 -45.09
N GLY A 275 14.73 13.09 -44.06
CA GLY A 275 14.15 14.42 -43.89
C GLY A 275 12.85 14.64 -44.67
N ALA A 276 12.25 13.58 -45.23
CA ALA A 276 10.97 13.65 -45.92
C ALA A 276 9.81 13.62 -44.92
N HIS A 277 8.83 14.51 -45.10
CA HIS A 277 7.58 14.51 -44.35
C HIS A 277 6.64 13.43 -44.91
N VAL A 278 6.22 12.52 -44.03
CA VAL A 278 5.31 11.42 -44.37
C VAL A 278 4.04 11.56 -43.55
N ASP A 279 2.90 11.60 -44.23
CA ASP A 279 1.59 11.57 -43.60
C ASP A 279 1.27 10.15 -43.12
N VAL A 280 1.06 10.01 -41.81
CA VAL A 280 0.60 8.78 -41.19
C VAL A 280 -0.92 8.83 -41.08
N PRO A 281 -1.66 7.94 -41.77
CA PRO A 281 -3.11 7.92 -41.71
C PRO A 281 -3.59 7.52 -40.32
N ALA A 282 -4.80 7.96 -39.96
CA ALA A 282 -5.44 7.54 -38.71
C ALA A 282 -5.57 6.01 -38.65
N LEU A 283 -5.11 5.42 -37.55
CA LEU A 283 -5.31 4.01 -37.26
C LEU A 283 -6.56 3.85 -36.40
N PRO A 284 -7.54 3.03 -36.82
CA PRO A 284 -8.72 2.78 -36.01
C PRO A 284 -8.38 1.92 -34.79
N GLY A 285 -8.84 2.32 -33.62
CA GLY A 285 -8.62 1.64 -32.35
C GLY A 285 -9.88 1.03 -31.74
N VAL A 286 -9.72 0.44 -30.56
CA VAL A 286 -10.79 -0.20 -29.77
C VAL A 286 -11.87 0.77 -29.29
N ASP A 287 -11.62 2.06 -29.34
CA ASP A 287 -12.60 3.11 -29.08
C ASP A 287 -13.69 3.19 -30.17
N GLN A 288 -13.35 2.84 -31.42
CA GLN A 288 -14.30 2.83 -32.54
C GLN A 288 -15.19 1.59 -32.57
N SER A 289 -14.79 0.50 -31.91
CA SER A 289 -15.57 -0.75 -31.86
C SER A 289 -16.66 -0.74 -30.78
N MET A 290 -16.72 0.28 -29.92
CA MET A 290 -17.71 0.37 -28.86
C MET A 290 -19.06 0.90 -29.37
N PRO A 291 -20.18 0.17 -29.13
CA PRO A 291 -21.46 0.44 -29.76
C PRO A 291 -22.20 1.68 -29.25
N ASN A 292 -21.84 2.19 -28.06
CA ASN A 292 -22.49 3.34 -27.42
C ASN A 292 -21.46 4.35 -26.90
N MET A 293 -21.78 5.64 -27.01
CA MET A 293 -20.96 6.78 -26.55
C MET A 293 -20.61 6.70 -25.05
N ILE A 294 -21.46 6.07 -24.23
CA ILE A 294 -21.21 5.84 -22.79
C ILE A 294 -20.11 4.79 -22.55
N LEU A 295 -20.01 3.78 -23.44
CA LEU A 295 -18.96 2.76 -23.36
C LEU A 295 -17.62 3.26 -23.93
N GLN A 296 -17.60 4.37 -24.69
CA GLN A 296 -16.37 5.00 -25.15
C GLN A 296 -15.63 5.73 -24.01
N ILE A 297 -16.37 6.21 -23.00
CA ILE A 297 -15.84 6.96 -21.84
C ILE A 297 -14.69 6.23 -21.14
N PRO A 298 -14.86 5.00 -20.63
CA PRO A 298 -13.81 4.37 -19.86
C PRO A 298 -12.64 3.96 -20.77
N PHE A 299 -12.91 3.67 -22.06
CA PHE A 299 -11.91 3.35 -23.09
C PHE A 299 -11.14 4.57 -23.63
N SER A 300 -11.44 5.79 -23.14
CA SER A 300 -10.77 7.03 -23.56
C SER A 300 -9.30 7.11 -23.18
N THR A 301 -8.87 6.41 -22.11
CA THR A 301 -7.45 6.23 -21.78
C THR A 301 -7.23 4.88 -21.09
N GLY A 302 -6.02 4.32 -21.23
CA GLY A 302 -5.64 3.12 -20.48
C GLY A 302 -5.69 3.34 -18.96
N ILE A 303 -5.37 4.55 -18.51
CA ILE A 303 -5.39 4.95 -17.10
C ILE A 303 -6.81 4.82 -16.52
N THR A 304 -7.80 5.39 -17.20
CA THR A 304 -9.20 5.36 -16.75
C THR A 304 -9.74 3.92 -16.70
N MET A 305 -9.54 3.13 -17.76
CA MET A 305 -9.95 1.73 -17.76
C MET A 305 -9.30 0.94 -16.63
N GLY A 306 -7.98 1.06 -16.49
CA GLY A 306 -7.23 0.36 -15.46
C GLY A 306 -7.72 0.67 -14.06
N ALA A 307 -8.01 1.94 -13.78
CA ALA A 307 -8.57 2.39 -12.52
C ALA A 307 -9.97 1.80 -12.26
N ILE A 308 -10.86 1.87 -13.26
CA ILE A 308 -12.21 1.31 -13.16
C ILE A 308 -12.15 -0.20 -12.93
N THR A 309 -11.32 -0.93 -13.68
CA THR A 309 -11.13 -2.37 -13.51
C THR A 309 -10.63 -2.71 -12.10
N ALA A 310 -9.64 -1.98 -11.59
CA ALA A 310 -9.12 -2.20 -10.24
C ALA A 310 -10.19 -1.99 -9.17
N VAL A 311 -10.96 -0.90 -9.26
CA VAL A 311 -12.04 -0.58 -8.31
C VAL A 311 -13.16 -1.62 -8.40
N LEU A 312 -13.63 -1.94 -9.61
CA LEU A 312 -14.72 -2.89 -9.80
C LEU A 312 -14.36 -4.30 -9.36
N LEU A 313 -13.16 -4.79 -9.69
CA LEU A 313 -12.73 -6.11 -9.25
C LEU A 313 -12.50 -6.14 -7.74
N ASN A 314 -11.98 -5.06 -7.13
CA ASN A 314 -11.88 -4.96 -5.68
C ASN A 314 -13.26 -5.00 -5.00
N LEU A 315 -14.25 -4.30 -5.54
CA LEU A 315 -15.63 -4.38 -5.06
C LEU A 315 -16.20 -5.79 -5.26
N LEU A 316 -15.95 -6.41 -6.42
CA LEU A 316 -16.44 -7.74 -6.73
C LEU A 316 -15.88 -8.81 -5.78
N PHE A 317 -14.57 -8.82 -5.54
CA PHE A 317 -13.93 -9.88 -4.74
C PHE A 317 -13.99 -9.67 -3.23
N PHE A 318 -14.12 -8.42 -2.77
CA PHE A 318 -14.10 -8.10 -1.34
C PHE A 318 -15.43 -7.60 -0.78
N HIS A 319 -16.34 -7.07 -1.62
CA HIS A 319 -17.59 -6.46 -1.14
C HIS A 319 -18.85 -7.18 -1.68
N ILE A 320 -18.75 -7.89 -2.81
CA ILE A 320 -19.87 -8.61 -3.41
C ILE A 320 -19.70 -10.11 -3.18
N GLY A 321 -20.60 -10.70 -2.39
CA GLY A 321 -20.57 -12.13 -2.08
C GLY A 321 -19.58 -12.45 -0.96
N ARG A 322 -20.03 -12.26 0.28
CA ARG A 322 -19.37 -12.81 1.48
C ARG A 322 -19.19 -14.32 1.32
N ARG A 323 -17.98 -14.79 1.02
CA ARG A 323 -17.48 -16.03 1.63
C ARG A 323 -16.60 -15.57 2.77
N GLY A 324 -17.11 -15.74 4.00
CA GLY A 324 -16.45 -15.27 5.21
C GLY A 324 -15.03 -15.83 5.33
N PRO A 325 -14.16 -15.18 6.12
CA PRO A 325 -12.83 -15.69 6.38
C PRO A 325 -12.91 -17.15 6.87
N ALA A 326 -12.00 -18.00 6.39
CA ALA A 326 -11.85 -19.36 6.89
C ALA A 326 -11.29 -19.29 8.32
N VAL A 327 -11.86 -20.07 9.23
CA VAL A 327 -11.65 -19.94 10.68
C VAL A 327 -11.03 -21.20 11.29
N ALA A 328 -11.27 -22.38 10.73
CA ALA A 328 -10.74 -23.63 11.29
C ALA A 328 -10.66 -24.79 10.28
N GLY A 329 -9.67 -25.66 10.50
CA GLY A 329 -9.54 -27.02 9.94
C GLY A 329 -9.36 -27.09 8.41
N ARG A 330 -8.13 -27.35 7.92
CA ARG A 330 -7.80 -27.56 6.48
C ARG A 330 -8.60 -26.71 5.47
N GLY A 331 -8.95 -25.47 5.83
CA GLY A 331 -9.72 -24.53 5.01
C GLY A 331 -11.24 -24.80 4.88
N ALA A 332 -11.83 -25.69 5.68
CA ALA A 332 -13.21 -26.15 5.51
C ALA A 332 -14.28 -25.32 6.25
N ILE A 333 -13.94 -24.70 7.39
CA ILE A 333 -14.94 -24.02 8.25
C ILE A 333 -14.84 -22.50 8.07
N THR A 334 -15.91 -21.88 7.58
CA THR A 334 -16.03 -20.41 7.43
C THR A 334 -16.68 -19.78 8.66
N LEU A 335 -16.47 -18.47 8.90
CA LEU A 335 -17.10 -17.78 10.03
C LEU A 335 -18.63 -17.87 10.04
N ASP A 336 -19.25 -17.87 8.85
CA ASP A 336 -20.70 -18.07 8.72
C ASP A 336 -21.12 -19.50 9.11
N ALA A 337 -20.26 -20.50 8.86
CA ALA A 337 -20.47 -21.85 9.37
C ALA A 337 -20.33 -21.89 10.90
N VAL A 338 -19.32 -21.23 11.48
CA VAL A 338 -19.14 -21.12 12.95
C VAL A 338 -20.38 -20.49 13.62
N ASN A 339 -20.94 -19.45 13.01
CA ASN A 339 -22.15 -18.79 13.50
C ASN A 339 -23.41 -19.67 13.42
N LYS A 340 -23.40 -20.73 12.60
CA LYS A 340 -24.53 -21.66 12.40
C LYS A 340 -24.32 -23.03 13.07
N MET A 341 -23.11 -23.31 13.55
CA MET A 341 -22.77 -24.58 14.20
C MET A 341 -23.59 -24.80 15.47
N SER A 342 -23.90 -26.05 15.74
CA SER A 342 -24.41 -26.49 17.04
C SER A 342 -23.31 -26.39 18.12
N PHE A 343 -23.69 -26.39 19.39
CA PHE A 343 -22.73 -26.37 20.50
C PHE A 343 -21.76 -27.56 20.45
N VAL A 344 -22.25 -28.74 20.05
CA VAL A 344 -21.44 -29.95 19.92
C VAL A 344 -20.34 -29.76 18.87
N GLU A 345 -20.69 -29.28 17.68
CA GLU A 345 -19.73 -29.00 16.60
C GLU A 345 -18.74 -27.89 16.98
N PHE A 346 -19.21 -26.87 17.70
CA PHE A 346 -18.35 -25.79 18.17
C PHE A 346 -17.34 -26.29 19.21
N ASN A 347 -17.76 -27.15 20.15
CA ASN A 347 -16.86 -27.76 21.13
C ASN A 347 -15.86 -28.72 20.48
N GLU A 348 -16.29 -29.54 19.51
CA GLU A 348 -15.37 -30.39 18.74
C GLU A 348 -14.32 -29.59 17.96
N THR A 349 -14.69 -28.40 17.47
CA THR A 349 -13.78 -27.55 16.67
C THR A 349 -12.83 -26.71 17.53
N PHE A 350 -13.34 -26.11 18.62
CA PHE A 350 -12.62 -25.09 19.39
C PHE A 350 -12.34 -25.49 20.85
N GLY A 351 -12.89 -26.59 21.35
CA GLY A 351 -12.70 -27.04 22.74
C GLY A 351 -11.22 -27.27 23.09
N GLY A 352 -10.44 -27.77 22.13
CA GLY A 352 -9.00 -27.94 22.28
C GLY A 352 -8.21 -26.66 22.58
N LEU A 353 -8.75 -25.46 22.26
CA LEU A 353 -8.11 -24.18 22.60
C LEU A 353 -7.96 -23.98 24.11
N VAL A 354 -8.91 -24.52 24.87
CA VAL A 354 -9.06 -24.30 26.32
C VAL A 354 -9.14 -25.63 27.06
N GLN A 355 -8.45 -26.65 26.56
CA GLN A 355 -8.39 -28.00 27.16
C GLN A 355 -9.76 -28.65 27.42
N ASN A 356 -10.74 -28.38 26.56
CA ASN A 356 -12.12 -28.88 26.65
C ASN A 356 -12.83 -28.50 27.96
N VAL A 357 -12.52 -27.32 28.51
CA VAL A 357 -13.26 -26.77 29.66
C VAL A 357 -14.60 -26.20 29.18
N ASP A 358 -15.67 -26.95 29.44
CA ASP A 358 -17.01 -26.72 28.87
C ASP A 358 -17.55 -25.30 29.10
N TRP A 359 -17.38 -24.73 30.31
CA TRP A 359 -17.96 -23.42 30.64
C TRP A 359 -17.34 -22.28 29.83
N VAL A 360 -16.05 -22.38 29.46
CA VAL A 360 -15.36 -21.38 28.64
C VAL A 360 -15.88 -21.43 27.21
N VAL A 361 -16.03 -22.65 26.68
CA VAL A 361 -16.53 -22.90 25.33
C VAL A 361 -17.99 -22.47 25.21
N GLU A 362 -18.81 -22.75 26.23
CA GLU A 362 -20.22 -22.34 26.30
C GLU A 362 -20.37 -20.82 26.31
N ARG A 363 -19.63 -20.10 27.16
CA ARG A 363 -19.67 -18.64 27.18
C ARG A 363 -19.16 -18.01 25.90
N ALA A 364 -18.12 -18.57 25.27
CA ALA A 364 -17.68 -18.10 23.96
C ALA A 364 -18.77 -18.35 22.90
N TYR A 365 -19.41 -19.52 22.92
CA TYR A 365 -20.50 -19.89 22.00
C TYR A 365 -21.75 -19.00 22.13
N GLU A 366 -22.06 -18.52 23.34
CA GLU A 366 -23.18 -17.60 23.61
C GLU A 366 -22.96 -16.19 23.06
N GLN A 367 -21.72 -15.77 22.81
CA GLN A 367 -21.40 -14.44 22.28
C GLN A 367 -21.64 -14.30 20.77
N ARG A 368 -22.14 -15.35 20.12
CA ARG A 368 -22.52 -15.30 18.70
C ARG A 368 -23.68 -14.32 18.45
N PRO A 369 -23.75 -13.72 17.25
CA PRO A 369 -22.89 -13.96 16.07
C PRO A 369 -21.59 -13.15 16.09
N PHE A 370 -20.52 -13.72 15.53
CA PHE A 370 -19.23 -13.06 15.31
C PHE A 370 -19.19 -12.36 13.95
N GLU A 371 -18.71 -11.10 13.88
CA GLU A 371 -18.60 -10.37 12.60
C GLU A 371 -17.29 -10.69 11.88
N ASP A 372 -16.21 -10.89 12.63
CA ASP A 372 -14.90 -11.30 12.12
C ASP A 372 -14.17 -12.33 13.02
N VAL A 373 -12.94 -12.70 12.62
CA VAL A 373 -12.10 -13.67 13.36
C VAL A 373 -11.59 -13.08 14.68
N HIS A 374 -11.46 -11.76 14.77
CA HIS A 374 -11.03 -11.07 15.98
C HIS A 374 -12.13 -11.09 17.05
N ASP A 375 -13.40 -10.98 16.66
CA ASP A 375 -14.54 -11.13 17.57
C ASP A 375 -14.59 -12.52 18.19
N LEU A 376 -14.44 -13.57 17.37
CA LEU A 376 -14.40 -14.96 17.86
C LEU A 376 -13.24 -15.17 18.85
N ARG A 377 -12.06 -14.64 18.53
CA ARG A 377 -10.88 -14.70 19.41
C ARG A 377 -11.13 -13.96 20.73
N SER A 378 -11.70 -12.76 20.65
CA SER A 378 -12.02 -11.93 21.81
C SER A 378 -13.05 -12.62 22.71
N ALA A 379 -14.02 -13.34 22.12
CA ALA A 379 -15.02 -14.08 22.88
C ALA A 379 -14.41 -15.17 23.77
N PHE A 380 -13.40 -15.91 23.29
CA PHE A 380 -12.67 -16.87 24.12
C PHE A 380 -11.88 -16.19 25.24
N GLN A 381 -11.18 -15.09 24.94
CA GLN A 381 -10.41 -14.35 25.95
C GLN A 381 -11.31 -13.76 27.04
N GLU A 382 -12.42 -13.15 26.64
CA GLU A 382 -13.41 -12.60 27.57
C GLU A 382 -14.08 -13.70 28.39
N ALA A 383 -14.41 -14.84 27.79
CA ALA A 383 -14.96 -15.99 28.51
C ALA A 383 -14.02 -16.44 29.63
N MET A 384 -12.72 -16.62 29.35
CA MET A 384 -11.74 -17.04 30.36
C MET A 384 -11.58 -16.02 31.50
N LEU A 385 -11.47 -14.73 31.17
CA LEU A 385 -11.17 -13.68 32.15
C LEU A 385 -12.38 -13.27 33.01
N THR A 386 -13.60 -13.52 32.54
CA THR A 386 -14.85 -13.21 33.27
C THR A 386 -15.39 -14.38 34.09
N GLY A 387 -14.67 -15.51 34.14
CA GLY A 387 -14.96 -16.64 35.03
C GLY A 387 -15.02 -16.21 36.50
N SER A 388 -15.87 -16.88 37.28
CA SER A 388 -15.82 -16.82 38.74
C SER A 388 -14.53 -17.44 39.27
N ASP A 389 -14.23 -17.22 40.55
CA ASP A 389 -12.99 -17.71 41.14
C ASP A 389 -12.85 -19.24 41.06
N GLU A 390 -13.94 -19.99 41.20
CA GLU A 390 -13.94 -21.45 41.09
C GLU A 390 -13.74 -21.93 39.65
N GLU A 391 -14.42 -21.28 38.70
CA GLU A 391 -14.31 -21.57 37.26
C GLU A 391 -12.90 -21.30 36.71
N GLN A 392 -12.28 -20.19 37.12
CA GLN A 392 -10.90 -19.87 36.75
C GLN A 392 -9.92 -20.88 37.33
N LEU A 393 -10.13 -21.35 38.57
CA LEU A 393 -9.28 -22.38 39.16
C LEU A 393 -9.43 -23.73 38.43
N GLN A 394 -10.66 -24.09 38.04
CA GLN A 394 -10.92 -25.27 37.22
C GLN A 394 -10.20 -25.18 35.87
N LEU A 395 -10.24 -24.01 35.21
CA LEU A 395 -9.54 -23.78 33.96
C LEU A 395 -8.03 -23.96 34.15
N ILE A 396 -7.44 -23.37 35.19
CA ILE A 396 -6.01 -23.51 35.48
C ILE A 396 -5.64 -24.98 35.72
N GLN A 397 -6.44 -25.71 36.47
CA GLN A 397 -6.19 -27.13 36.77
C GLN A 397 -6.32 -28.06 35.55
N ALA A 398 -7.02 -27.63 34.49
CA ALA A 398 -7.16 -28.40 33.26
C ALA A 398 -5.89 -28.40 32.40
N PHE A 399 -4.96 -27.46 32.63
CA PHE A 399 -3.68 -27.42 31.92
C PHE A 399 -2.67 -28.38 32.58
N PRO A 400 -1.91 -29.15 31.78
CA PRO A 400 -0.91 -30.06 32.30
C PRO A 400 0.25 -29.29 32.96
N ASP A 401 0.95 -29.95 33.89
CA ASP A 401 2.17 -29.41 34.48
C ASP A 401 3.28 -29.23 33.42
N LEU A 402 4.11 -28.22 33.62
CA LEU A 402 5.26 -27.93 32.78
C LEU A 402 6.22 -29.13 32.78
N GLY A 403 6.49 -29.69 31.59
CA GLY A 403 7.37 -30.87 31.44
C GLY A 403 6.69 -32.24 31.60
N ALA A 404 5.36 -32.31 31.73
CA ALA A 404 4.67 -33.61 31.80
C ALA A 404 4.81 -34.42 30.50
N GLU A 405 5.15 -35.71 30.61
CA GLU A 405 5.26 -36.67 29.50
C GLU A 405 4.03 -37.59 29.44
N ASP A 406 3.71 -38.07 28.23
CA ASP A 406 2.69 -39.08 28.00
C ASP A 406 3.24 -40.50 28.23
N GLU A 407 2.40 -41.54 28.09
CA GLU A 407 2.80 -42.94 28.28
C GLU A 407 3.89 -43.41 27.29
N VAL A 408 4.23 -42.61 26.27
CA VAL A 408 5.21 -42.89 25.21
C VAL A 408 6.51 -42.09 25.41
N GLY A 409 6.56 -41.18 26.40
CA GLY A 409 7.72 -40.32 26.68
C GLY A 409 7.78 -39.07 25.81
N GLU A 410 6.67 -38.69 25.14
CA GLU A 410 6.56 -37.38 24.49
C GLU A 410 5.91 -36.36 25.43
N LEU A 411 6.37 -35.11 25.40
CA LEU A 411 5.78 -34.02 26.19
C LEU A 411 4.28 -33.86 25.84
N THR A 412 3.40 -34.04 26.83
CA THR A 412 1.93 -34.08 26.69
C THR A 412 1.29 -32.82 26.11
N ALA A 413 1.99 -31.67 26.11
CA ALA A 413 1.45 -30.44 25.56
C ALA A 413 2.18 -30.03 24.28
N VAL A 414 1.39 -29.81 23.22
CA VAL A 414 1.83 -29.21 21.95
C VAL A 414 2.53 -27.85 22.20
N ASP A 415 2.19 -27.16 23.28
CA ASP A 415 2.73 -25.85 23.64
C ASP A 415 4.11 -25.92 24.29
N HIS A 416 4.58 -27.09 24.74
CA HIS A 416 5.92 -27.28 25.29
C HIS A 416 6.98 -27.59 24.21
N LYS A 417 6.65 -27.50 22.92
CA LYS A 417 7.62 -27.74 21.83
C LYS A 417 8.90 -26.91 21.93
N GLY A 418 8.85 -25.70 22.50
CA GLY A 418 10.05 -24.88 22.78
C GLY A 418 11.01 -25.52 23.80
N LEU A 419 10.52 -26.46 24.62
CA LEU A 419 11.28 -27.21 25.63
C LEU A 419 11.61 -28.65 25.18
N SER A 420 11.33 -29.01 23.92
CA SER A 420 11.60 -30.35 23.38
C SER A 420 13.08 -30.68 23.18
N HIS A 421 13.97 -29.69 23.36
CA HIS A 421 15.42 -29.82 23.16
C HIS A 421 16.24 -29.66 24.47
N LEU A 422 15.62 -29.84 25.63
CA LEU A 422 16.31 -29.76 26.93
C LEU A 422 17.19 -30.98 27.17
N GLU A 423 18.33 -30.77 27.83
CA GLU A 423 19.12 -31.88 28.38
C GLU A 423 18.37 -32.55 29.55
N GLU A 424 18.67 -33.81 29.85
CA GLU A 424 17.98 -34.61 30.89
C GLU A 424 18.00 -33.91 32.26
N THR A 425 19.15 -33.31 32.63
CA THR A 425 19.28 -32.53 33.87
C THR A 425 18.49 -31.22 33.86
N GLU A 426 18.29 -30.63 32.68
CA GLU A 426 17.51 -29.41 32.55
C GLU A 426 16.01 -29.70 32.72
N HIS A 427 15.55 -30.80 32.13
CA HIS A 427 14.19 -31.29 32.26
C HIS A 427 13.83 -31.60 33.73
N GLU A 428 14.71 -32.28 34.48
CA GLU A 428 14.50 -32.58 35.90
C GLU A 428 14.24 -31.33 36.75
N ASN A 429 15.00 -30.25 36.54
CA ASN A 429 14.81 -29.01 37.31
C ASN A 429 13.47 -28.32 37.00
N VAL A 430 12.94 -28.45 35.77
CA VAL A 430 11.63 -27.89 35.39
C VAL A 430 10.51 -28.67 36.06
N VAL A 431 10.62 -30.00 36.08
CA VAL A 431 9.67 -30.87 36.79
C VAL A 431 9.71 -30.60 38.29
N GLU A 432 10.89 -30.40 38.87
CA GLU A 432 11.05 -30.05 40.29
C GLU A 432 10.39 -28.70 40.62
N LEU A 433 10.61 -27.68 39.79
CA LEU A 433 9.95 -26.38 39.93
C LEU A 433 8.43 -26.49 39.83
N ALA A 434 7.91 -27.20 38.81
CA ALA A 434 6.48 -27.38 38.63
C ALA A 434 5.84 -28.08 39.84
N LYS A 435 6.52 -29.10 40.39
CA LYS A 435 6.08 -29.81 41.59
C LYS A 435 6.09 -28.89 42.82
N ALA A 436 7.17 -28.16 43.06
CA ALA A 436 7.27 -27.22 44.18
C ALA A 436 6.20 -26.13 44.11
N TYR A 437 5.94 -25.60 42.92
CA TYR A 437 4.90 -24.61 42.67
C TYR A 437 3.51 -25.17 42.98
N LYS A 438 3.19 -26.38 42.49
CA LYS A 438 1.91 -27.04 42.73
C LYS A 438 1.68 -27.38 44.20
N GLU A 439 2.72 -27.80 44.93
CA GLU A 439 2.66 -28.03 46.37
C GLU A 439 2.41 -26.74 47.16
N HIS A 440 2.92 -25.60 46.68
CA HIS A 440 2.76 -24.30 47.35
C HIS A 440 1.41 -23.62 47.08
N PHE A 441 0.99 -23.56 45.80
CA PHE A 441 -0.20 -22.81 45.38
C PHE A 441 -1.44 -23.69 45.12
N GLY A 442 -1.30 -25.02 45.03
CA GLY A 442 -2.41 -25.94 44.83
C GLY A 442 -2.94 -26.06 43.39
N PHE A 443 -2.25 -25.45 42.42
CA PHE A 443 -2.59 -25.51 40.99
C PHE A 443 -1.31 -25.54 40.13
N PRO A 444 -1.36 -26.05 38.88
CA PRO A 444 -0.18 -26.23 38.04
C PRO A 444 0.48 -24.91 37.64
N LEU A 445 1.80 -24.97 37.41
CA LEU A 445 2.56 -23.85 36.84
C LEU A 445 2.32 -23.80 35.32
N VAL A 446 1.47 -22.87 34.88
CA VAL A 446 1.20 -22.65 33.45
C VAL A 446 2.11 -21.56 32.90
N ILE A 447 2.86 -21.90 31.84
CA ILE A 447 3.76 -20.99 31.11
C ILE A 447 3.63 -21.27 29.62
N ASP A 448 3.52 -20.22 28.82
CA ASP A 448 3.62 -20.30 27.37
C ASP A 448 5.08 -20.50 26.93
N ALA A 449 5.42 -21.70 26.47
CA ALA A 449 6.79 -22.03 26.11
C ALA A 449 7.20 -21.56 24.70
N GLN A 450 6.30 -20.96 23.90
CA GLN A 450 6.67 -20.37 22.62
C GLN A 450 7.40 -19.03 22.78
N GLU A 451 7.06 -18.22 23.80
CA GLU A 451 7.75 -16.94 24.07
C GLU A 451 9.06 -17.10 24.86
N ALA A 452 9.27 -18.26 25.48
CA ALA A 452 10.42 -18.53 26.34
C ALA A 452 11.64 -18.98 25.51
N GLU A 453 12.30 -18.04 24.81
CA GLU A 453 13.50 -18.32 23.97
C GLU A 453 14.67 -19.00 24.72
N ARG A 454 14.67 -19.02 26.07
CA ARG A 454 15.71 -19.66 26.89
C ARG A 454 15.17 -20.26 28.19
N TYR A 455 15.47 -21.54 28.38
CA TYR A 455 15.24 -22.34 29.59
C TYR A 455 15.62 -21.63 30.91
N ASP A 456 16.80 -21.00 30.97
CA ASP A 456 17.28 -20.31 32.19
C ASP A 456 16.32 -19.22 32.70
N ARG A 457 15.58 -18.58 31.79
CA ARG A 457 14.60 -17.54 32.16
C ARG A 457 13.33 -18.14 32.75
N VAL A 458 12.90 -19.30 32.25
CA VAL A 458 11.73 -20.03 32.76
C VAL A 458 11.97 -20.42 34.22
N LEU A 459 13.14 -21.01 34.53
CA LEU A 459 13.49 -21.38 35.90
C LEU A 459 13.61 -20.16 36.82
N ARG A 460 14.34 -19.12 36.40
CA ARG A 460 14.55 -17.94 37.24
C ARG A 460 13.24 -17.22 37.55
N ASN A 461 12.37 -17.07 36.56
CA ASN A 461 11.07 -16.46 36.75
C ASN A 461 10.14 -17.34 37.57
N GLY A 462 10.16 -18.65 37.36
CA GLY A 462 9.36 -19.60 38.13
C GLY A 462 9.70 -19.59 39.62
N TRP A 463 10.99 -19.64 39.96
CA TRP A 463 11.41 -19.55 41.37
C TRP A 463 11.12 -18.19 41.99
N ALA A 464 11.28 -17.09 41.24
CA ALA A 464 10.94 -15.75 41.74
C ALA A 464 9.42 -15.57 42.00
N ARG A 465 8.57 -16.34 41.33
CA ARG A 465 7.11 -16.32 41.52
C ARG A 465 6.65 -17.04 42.78
N MET A 466 7.50 -17.85 43.42
CA MET A 466 7.18 -18.54 44.68
C MET A 466 6.94 -17.58 45.85
N ASP A 467 7.47 -16.35 45.77
CA ASP A 467 7.28 -15.32 46.81
C ASP A 467 6.00 -14.50 46.59
N ASN A 468 5.24 -14.73 45.51
CA ASN A 468 4.04 -13.98 45.20
C ASN A 468 2.82 -14.48 45.99
N SER A 469 1.82 -13.62 46.15
CA SER A 469 0.52 -14.02 46.72
C SER A 469 -0.26 -14.91 45.74
N GLU A 470 -1.03 -15.87 46.27
CA GLU A 470 -1.89 -16.80 45.51
C GLU A 470 -2.79 -16.09 44.48
N THR A 471 -3.43 -14.96 44.84
CA THR A 471 -4.29 -14.18 43.93
C THR A 471 -3.52 -13.61 42.73
N SER A 472 -2.27 -13.20 42.96
CA SER A 472 -1.40 -12.69 41.89
C SER A 472 -1.01 -13.81 40.94
N GLU A 473 -0.65 -14.98 41.49
CA GLU A 473 -0.27 -16.14 40.69
C GLU A 473 -1.42 -16.73 39.89
N LYS A 474 -2.62 -16.73 40.45
CA LYS A 474 -3.85 -17.07 39.72
C LYS A 474 -4.06 -16.15 38.51
N SER A 475 -3.85 -14.84 38.70
CA SER A 475 -3.96 -13.86 37.61
C SER A 475 -2.90 -14.10 36.53
N PHE A 476 -1.67 -14.40 36.92
CA PHE A 476 -0.61 -14.75 35.99
C PHE A 476 -0.92 -16.02 35.20
N ALA A 477 -1.41 -17.08 35.86
CA ALA A 477 -1.79 -18.32 35.21
C ALA A 477 -2.87 -18.09 34.15
N LEU A 478 -3.89 -17.26 34.42
CA LEU A 478 -4.91 -16.90 33.45
C LEU A 478 -4.37 -16.13 32.24
N ILE A 479 -3.41 -15.23 32.45
CA ILE A 479 -2.75 -14.51 31.36
C ILE A 479 -1.96 -15.47 30.48
N GLU A 480 -1.21 -16.41 31.06
CA GLU A 480 -0.46 -17.41 30.31
C GLU A 480 -1.39 -18.36 29.54
N ILE A 481 -2.52 -18.78 30.14
CA ILE A 481 -3.56 -19.56 29.46
C ILE A 481 -4.14 -18.78 28.27
N ALA A 482 -4.38 -17.48 28.42
CA ALA A 482 -4.90 -16.64 27.34
C ALA A 482 -3.91 -16.51 26.17
N LYS A 483 -2.60 -16.49 26.45
CA LYS A 483 -1.55 -16.53 25.41
C LYS A 483 -1.51 -17.87 24.70
N ILE A 484 -1.51 -18.98 25.46
CA ILE A 484 -1.53 -20.34 24.91
C ILE A 484 -2.75 -20.55 24.01
N ALA A 485 -3.94 -20.18 24.48
CA ALA A 485 -5.16 -20.27 23.68
C ALA A 485 -5.06 -19.43 22.39
N ASN A 486 -4.39 -18.28 22.43
CA ASN A 486 -4.17 -17.44 21.26
C ASN A 486 -3.22 -18.10 20.25
N HIS A 487 -2.11 -18.71 20.69
CA HIS A 487 -1.22 -19.47 19.81
C HIS A 487 -1.93 -20.68 19.19
N ARG A 488 -2.68 -21.44 19.99
CA ARG A 488 -3.50 -22.56 19.48
C ARG A 488 -4.56 -22.09 18.48
N PHE A 489 -5.14 -20.93 18.70
CA PHE A 489 -6.08 -20.31 17.77
C PHE A 489 -5.38 -19.91 16.47
N ASP A 490 -4.21 -19.30 16.56
CA ASP A 490 -3.39 -18.94 15.40
C ASP A 490 -2.96 -20.18 14.61
N ASP A 491 -2.62 -21.30 15.26
CA ASP A 491 -2.33 -22.59 14.61
C ASP A 491 -3.58 -23.18 13.92
N LEU A 492 -4.73 -23.16 14.59
CA LEU A 492 -6.01 -23.61 14.03
C LEU A 492 -6.42 -22.81 12.77
N VAL A 493 -6.12 -21.51 12.76
CA VAL A 493 -6.33 -20.60 11.64
C VAL A 493 -5.23 -20.75 10.57
N ALA A 494 -3.99 -20.99 10.96
CA ALA A 494 -2.85 -21.23 10.07
C ALA A 494 -3.05 -22.49 9.23
N ASP A 495 -3.57 -23.56 9.82
CA ASP A 495 -3.95 -24.79 9.09
C ASP A 495 -5.13 -24.56 8.12
N ALA A 496 -5.89 -23.48 8.28
CA ALA A 496 -6.90 -23.06 7.31
C ALA A 496 -6.31 -22.27 6.13
N ASN A 497 -5.08 -21.75 6.25
CA ASN A 497 -4.35 -21.08 5.16
C ASN A 497 -2.81 -21.16 5.36
N PRO A 498 -2.17 -22.27 4.95
CA PRO A 498 -0.77 -22.58 5.26
C PRO A 498 0.27 -21.62 4.64
N LEU A 499 -0.15 -20.71 3.75
CA LEU A 499 0.73 -19.70 3.16
C LEU A 499 0.84 -18.43 4.01
N THR A 500 -0.17 -18.15 4.84
CA THR A 500 -0.18 -17.00 5.76
C THR A 500 0.77 -17.24 6.95
N SER A 501 0.84 -18.48 7.44
CA SER A 501 1.68 -18.88 8.58
C SER A 501 3.18 -18.86 8.26
N ALA A 502 3.57 -19.15 7.02
CA ALA A 502 4.95 -19.01 6.55
C ALA A 502 5.50 -17.56 6.61
N ARG A 503 4.62 -16.57 6.81
CA ARG A 503 4.96 -15.15 6.92
C ARG A 503 5.10 -14.69 8.38
N PHE A 504 4.29 -15.23 9.29
CA PHE A 504 4.36 -14.94 10.72
C PHE A 504 5.54 -15.64 11.40
N SER A 505 5.90 -16.85 10.97
CA SER A 505 7.10 -17.55 11.46
C SER A 505 8.43 -16.87 11.07
N ARG A 506 8.41 -15.90 10.14
CA ARG A 506 9.59 -15.13 9.71
C ARG A 506 9.74 -13.76 10.37
N GLN A 507 8.77 -13.31 11.17
CA GLN A 507 8.92 -12.04 11.90
C GLN A 507 10.03 -12.03 12.97
N PRO A 508 10.33 -13.13 13.68
CA PRO A 508 11.47 -13.16 14.61
C PRO A 508 12.84 -13.10 13.90
N GLU A 509 12.93 -13.47 12.63
CA GLU A 509 14.19 -13.43 11.87
C GLU A 509 14.52 -12.04 11.30
N LEU A 510 13.62 -11.07 11.42
CA LEU A 510 13.74 -9.73 10.82
C LEU A 510 13.69 -8.56 11.82
N SER A 511 13.71 -8.83 13.13
CA SER A 511 13.85 -7.80 14.18
C SER A 511 15.28 -7.65 14.67
#